data_AF-A0A1Y1JS14-F1
#
_entry.id   AF-A0A1Y1JS14-F1
#
_cell.length_a   1.000
_cell.length_b   1.000
_cell.length_c   1.000
_cell.angle_alpha   90.00
_cell.angle_beta   90.00
_cell.angle_gamma   90.00
#
_symmetry.space_group_name_H-M   'P 1'
#
loop_
_entity.id
_entity.type
_entity.pdbx_description
1 polymer ?
#
loop_
_entity_poly.entity_id
_entity_poly.type
_entity_poly.pdbx_seq_one_letter_code
_entity_poly.pdbx_strand_id
1 'polypeptide(L)'
;MGNTIVTKAELSYKDIFHICKDLYNSLLYNMFKTHVYSKLKKECNVFNQRVQHDPHPNYNFTSPCEKHGLYLHEIKHKKSENYRKPYCNFYIYQLKRELKHKIPKIYRFDEAHDQLINVYKKSGVHIPDVCKEYVSLMEDNGLIKPDKITLNNNTIQEELDKFRRDFHEYPLGNTYKYEDELLKSSLGKVDISATTAEALSGDSTNSVTRTSTGVLFFAILIIIFIVYNVKNKFN
;
A
#
# COMPACT_ATOMS: atom_id res chain seq x y z
N MET A 1 -31.06 -32.57 9.96
CA MET A 1 -29.66 -32.21 9.67
C MET A 1 -29.69 -30.89 8.93
N GLY A 2 -29.25 -29.80 9.57
CA GLY A 2 -29.28 -28.46 8.98
C GLY A 2 -28.03 -28.21 8.14
N ASN A 3 -28.21 -27.81 6.89
CA ASN A 3 -27.10 -27.39 6.02
C ASN A 3 -26.57 -26.04 6.52
N THR A 4 -25.47 -26.06 7.27
CA THR A 4 -24.73 -24.86 7.62
C THR A 4 -24.06 -24.34 6.35
N ILE A 5 -24.60 -23.27 5.78
CA ILE A 5 -23.93 -22.52 4.72
C ILE A 5 -22.71 -21.86 5.34
N VAL A 6 -21.55 -22.46 5.16
CA VAL A 6 -20.27 -21.84 5.50
C VAL A 6 -20.06 -20.69 4.52
N THR A 7 -20.35 -19.47 4.96
CA THR A 7 -20.01 -18.26 4.21
C THR A 7 -18.48 -18.17 4.14
N LYS A 8 -17.94 -18.46 2.96
CA LYS A 8 -16.51 -18.33 2.67
C LYS A 8 -16.16 -16.84 2.85
N ALA A 9 -15.36 -16.52 3.85
CA ALA A 9 -14.90 -15.15 4.05
C ALA A 9 -14.16 -14.66 2.79
N GLU A 10 -14.72 -13.65 2.12
CA GLU A 10 -14.06 -12.94 1.03
C GLU A 10 -12.97 -12.04 1.62
N LEU A 11 -11.75 -12.57 1.69
CA LEU A 11 -10.57 -11.76 1.97
C LEU A 11 -10.34 -10.81 0.78
N SER A 12 -10.42 -9.52 1.05
CA SER A 12 -10.08 -8.48 0.09
C SER A 12 -8.57 -8.41 -0.07
N TYR A 13 -8.08 -8.02 -1.24
CA TYR A 13 -6.65 -7.67 -1.45
C TYR A 13 -6.14 -6.62 -0.43
N LYS A 14 -7.06 -5.79 0.08
CA LYS A 14 -6.80 -4.83 1.15
C LYS A 14 -6.33 -5.51 2.44
N ASP A 15 -6.76 -6.75 2.68
CA ASP A 15 -6.46 -7.53 3.88
C ASP A 15 -5.10 -8.24 3.75
N ILE A 16 -4.72 -8.61 2.52
CA ILE A 16 -3.45 -9.30 2.22
C ILE A 16 -2.25 -8.34 2.33
N PHE A 17 -2.41 -7.09 1.87
CA PHE A 17 -1.32 -6.13 1.75
C PHE A 17 -1.59 -4.81 2.49
N HIS A 18 -2.25 -4.84 3.65
CA HIS A 18 -2.64 -3.63 4.37
C HIS A 18 -1.46 -2.66 4.57
N ILE A 19 -0.30 -3.14 5.05
CA ILE A 19 0.91 -2.32 5.24
C ILE A 19 1.42 -1.71 3.92
N CYS A 20 1.45 -2.50 2.84
CA CYS A 20 1.97 -2.04 1.54
C CYS A 20 1.04 -1.00 0.91
N LYS A 21 -0.27 -1.21 1.06
CA LYS A 21 -1.32 -0.31 0.59
C LYS A 21 -1.34 0.99 1.37
N ASP A 22 -1.17 0.93 2.70
CA ASP A 22 -1.14 2.12 3.54
C ASP A 22 0.11 2.96 3.25
N LEU A 23 1.25 2.32 2.99
CA LEU A 23 2.43 3.02 2.45
C LEU A 23 2.11 3.66 1.10
N TYR A 24 1.54 2.91 0.15
CA TYR A 24 1.22 3.43 -1.18
C TYR A 24 0.26 4.62 -1.14
N ASN A 25 -0.77 4.58 -0.28
CA ASN A 25 -1.75 5.65 -0.12
C ASN A 25 -1.19 6.83 0.68
N SER A 26 -0.40 6.60 1.72
CA SER A 26 0.22 7.67 2.49
C SER A 26 1.23 8.46 1.65
N LEU A 27 1.93 7.79 0.74
CA LEU A 27 2.81 8.45 -0.23
C LEU A 27 2.04 9.39 -1.16
N LEU A 28 0.78 9.09 -1.47
CA LEU A 28 -0.10 9.97 -2.26
C LEU A 28 -0.45 11.25 -1.51
N TYR A 29 -0.69 11.16 -0.20
CA TYR A 29 -0.96 12.32 0.64
C TYR A 29 0.28 13.20 0.81
N ASN A 30 1.46 12.58 0.94
CA ASN A 30 2.74 13.27 1.10
C ASN A 30 3.39 13.68 -0.24
N MET A 31 2.82 13.24 -1.37
CA MET A 31 3.37 13.32 -2.72
C MET A 31 3.81 14.73 -3.10
N PHE A 32 2.95 15.70 -2.82
CA PHE A 32 3.16 17.11 -3.19
C PHE A 32 4.30 17.80 -2.43
N LYS A 33 4.85 17.17 -1.38
CA LYS A 33 5.89 17.79 -0.53
C LYS A 33 7.30 17.30 -0.84
N THR A 34 7.47 16.30 -1.71
CA THR A 34 8.79 15.69 -1.93
C THR A 34 9.50 16.25 -3.16
N HIS A 35 10.81 16.47 -3.05
CA HIS A 35 11.66 16.81 -4.20
C HIS A 35 11.62 15.69 -5.27
N VAL A 36 11.45 14.44 -4.85
CA VAL A 36 11.36 13.30 -5.77
C VAL A 36 10.16 13.43 -6.71
N TYR A 37 9.00 13.84 -6.19
CA TYR A 37 7.79 14.03 -7.00
C TYR A 37 7.99 15.06 -8.13
N SER A 38 8.59 16.22 -7.82
CA SER A 38 8.78 17.27 -8.81
C SER A 38 9.73 16.84 -9.94
N LYS A 39 10.74 16.02 -9.63
CA LYS A 39 11.63 15.42 -10.63
C LYS A 39 10.88 14.42 -11.52
N LEU A 40 10.07 13.54 -10.93
CA LEU A 40 9.34 12.50 -11.66
C LEU A 40 8.28 13.09 -12.60
N LYS A 41 7.58 14.15 -12.18
CA LYS A 41 6.44 14.73 -12.90
C LYS A 41 6.72 15.03 -14.38
N LYS A 42 7.86 15.65 -14.67
CA LYS A 42 8.24 16.01 -16.05
C LYS A 42 8.39 14.76 -16.93
N GLU A 43 9.21 13.81 -16.48
CA GLU A 43 9.53 12.62 -17.28
C GLU A 43 8.34 11.65 -17.35
N CYS A 44 7.51 11.56 -16.30
CA CYS A 44 6.26 10.79 -16.33
C CYS A 44 5.25 11.38 -17.31
N ASN A 45 5.18 12.71 -17.44
CA ASN A 45 4.32 13.35 -18.44
C ASN A 45 4.79 13.05 -19.87
N VAL A 46 6.10 13.11 -20.12
CA VAL A 46 6.69 12.75 -21.43
C VAL A 46 6.48 11.26 -21.72
N PHE A 47 6.58 10.40 -20.72
CA PHE A 47 6.25 8.97 -20.87
C PHE A 47 4.79 8.78 -21.25
N ASN A 48 3.87 9.37 -20.49
CA ASN A 48 2.44 9.30 -20.77
C ASN A 48 2.11 9.75 -22.20
N GLN A 49 2.68 10.87 -22.68
CA GLN A 49 2.47 11.33 -24.05
C GLN A 49 2.92 10.33 -25.14
N ARG A 50 3.92 9.48 -24.85
CA ARG A 50 4.41 8.46 -25.80
C ARG A 50 3.54 7.21 -25.83
N VAL A 51 2.98 6.81 -24.68
CA VAL A 51 2.24 5.54 -24.54
C VAL A 51 0.72 5.73 -24.60
N GLN A 52 0.23 6.94 -24.32
CA GLN A 52 -1.18 7.27 -24.36
C GLN A 52 -1.66 7.27 -25.81
N HIS A 53 -2.63 6.41 -26.09
CA HIS A 53 -3.23 6.32 -27.42
C HIS A 53 -4.42 7.27 -27.61
N ASP A 54 -5.10 7.59 -26.51
CA ASP A 54 -6.33 8.37 -26.51
C ASP A 54 -6.16 9.51 -25.49
N PRO A 55 -6.34 10.79 -25.88
CA PRO A 55 -6.21 11.94 -24.98
C PRO A 55 -7.25 11.96 -23.84
N HIS A 56 -8.19 11.03 -23.79
CA HIS A 56 -9.20 10.95 -22.74
C HIS A 56 -8.55 10.89 -21.34
N PRO A 57 -8.99 11.73 -20.38
CA PRO A 57 -8.37 11.84 -19.05
C PRO A 57 -8.24 10.52 -18.28
N ASN A 58 -9.17 9.59 -18.49
CA ASN A 58 -9.16 8.27 -17.84
C ASN A 58 -7.92 7.43 -18.19
N TYR A 59 -7.35 7.62 -19.38
CA TYR A 59 -6.13 6.93 -19.84
C TYR A 59 -4.85 7.64 -19.42
N ASN A 60 -4.94 8.75 -18.68
CA ASN A 60 -3.77 9.43 -18.17
C ASN A 60 -3.01 8.54 -17.17
N PHE A 61 -1.77 8.22 -17.52
CA PHE A 61 -0.84 7.39 -16.78
C PHE A 61 0.24 8.21 -16.06
N THR A 62 0.23 9.54 -16.15
CA THR A 62 1.19 10.42 -15.47
C THR A 62 1.13 10.21 -13.95
N SER A 63 -0.07 10.25 -13.35
CA SER A 63 -0.21 10.07 -11.90
C SER A 63 0.16 8.66 -11.42
N PRO A 64 -0.27 7.56 -12.08
CA PRO A 64 0.27 6.22 -11.81
C PRO A 64 1.80 6.15 -11.91
N CYS A 65 2.40 6.69 -12.97
CA CYS A 65 3.85 6.71 -13.15
C CYS A 65 4.58 7.38 -11.97
N GLU A 66 4.09 8.54 -11.52
CA GLU A 66 4.63 9.27 -10.37
C GLU A 66 4.51 8.45 -9.07
N LYS A 67 3.35 7.85 -8.83
CA LYS A 67 3.08 7.00 -7.65
C LYS A 67 4.00 5.79 -7.59
N HIS A 68 4.13 5.08 -8.70
CA HIS A 68 5.00 3.93 -8.82
C HIS A 68 6.47 4.30 -8.58
N GLY A 69 6.93 5.43 -9.14
CA GLY A 69 8.30 5.90 -8.92
C GLY A 69 8.56 6.25 -7.46
N LEU A 70 7.65 6.98 -6.81
CA LEU A 70 7.77 7.28 -5.38
C LEU A 70 7.75 6.02 -4.51
N TYR A 71 6.84 5.10 -4.81
CA TYR A 71 6.74 3.84 -4.07
C TYR A 71 8.03 3.04 -4.14
N LEU A 72 8.57 2.83 -5.34
CA LEU A 72 9.86 2.15 -5.53
C LEU A 72 11.01 2.89 -4.85
N HIS A 73 11.01 4.22 -4.91
CA HIS A 73 12.01 5.05 -4.25
C HIS A 73 12.02 4.84 -2.73
N GLU A 74 10.86 4.69 -2.09
CA GLU A 74 10.77 4.44 -0.65
C GLU A 74 11.22 3.04 -0.26
N ILE A 75 10.78 2.03 -1.01
CA ILE A 75 11.07 0.63 -0.66
C ILE A 75 12.51 0.22 -1.02
N LYS A 76 13.25 1.02 -1.81
CA LYS A 76 14.64 0.70 -2.22
C LYS A 76 15.62 0.49 -1.08
N HIS A 77 15.34 1.07 0.09
CA HIS A 77 16.19 0.97 1.26
C HIS A 77 15.87 -0.26 2.15
N LYS A 78 14.81 -1.02 1.82
CA LYS A 78 14.45 -2.24 2.55
C LYS A 78 15.41 -3.37 2.15
N LYS A 79 16.42 -3.62 3.00
CA LYS A 79 17.49 -4.60 2.74
C LYS A 79 17.06 -6.06 2.88
N SER A 80 16.06 -6.35 3.73
CA SER A 80 15.64 -7.73 3.99
C SER A 80 14.59 -8.17 2.99
N GLU A 81 14.84 -9.34 2.39
CA GLU A 81 14.02 -9.90 1.33
C GLU A 81 12.60 -10.23 1.78
N ASN A 82 12.48 -10.74 3.00
CA ASN A 82 11.19 -11.05 3.62
C ASN A 82 10.31 -9.79 3.75
N TYR A 83 10.93 -8.63 3.96
CA TYR A 83 10.19 -7.37 3.96
C TYR A 83 9.96 -6.85 2.55
N ARG A 84 10.94 -6.92 1.65
CA ARG A 84 10.86 -6.34 0.30
C ARG A 84 9.85 -7.06 -0.60
N LYS A 85 9.80 -8.40 -0.52
CA LYS A 85 8.92 -9.27 -1.31
C LYS A 85 7.45 -8.83 -1.34
N PRO A 86 6.75 -8.63 -0.20
CA PRO A 86 5.35 -8.22 -0.23
C PRO A 86 5.14 -6.84 -0.87
N TYR A 87 6.08 -5.89 -0.73
CA TYR A 87 5.97 -4.59 -1.42
C TYR A 87 6.17 -4.73 -2.93
N CYS A 88 7.11 -5.58 -3.37
CA CYS A 88 7.32 -5.84 -4.79
C CYS A 88 6.10 -6.54 -5.43
N ASN A 89 5.53 -7.53 -4.74
CA ASN A 89 4.28 -8.17 -5.18
C ASN A 89 3.15 -7.15 -5.31
N PHE A 90 3.01 -6.26 -4.31
CA PHE A 90 2.01 -5.20 -4.34
C PHE A 90 2.25 -4.21 -5.49
N TYR A 91 3.49 -3.78 -5.70
CA TYR A 91 3.89 -2.92 -6.80
C TYR A 91 3.51 -3.53 -8.16
N ILE A 92 3.86 -4.80 -8.37
CA ILE A 92 3.59 -5.50 -9.63
C ILE A 92 2.09 -5.58 -9.89
N TYR A 93 1.31 -5.99 -8.90
CA TYR A 93 -0.15 -6.03 -9.01
C TYR A 93 -0.73 -4.67 -9.39
N GLN A 94 -0.34 -3.61 -8.68
CA GLN A 94 -0.83 -2.26 -8.96
C GLN A 94 -0.44 -1.82 -10.37
N LEU A 95 0.80 -2.06 -10.77
CA LEU A 95 1.27 -1.67 -12.09
C LEU A 95 0.50 -2.41 -13.19
N LYS A 96 0.32 -3.74 -13.07
CA LYS A 96 -0.49 -4.53 -14.02
C LYS A 96 -1.91 -3.98 -14.14
N ARG A 97 -2.55 -3.66 -13.01
CA ARG A 97 -3.90 -3.11 -12.99
C ARG A 97 -3.98 -1.76 -13.71
N GLU A 98 -3.06 -0.84 -13.42
CA GLU A 98 -3.04 0.49 -14.04
C GLU A 98 -2.72 0.40 -15.55
N LEU A 99 -1.76 -0.44 -15.95
CA LEU A 99 -1.40 -0.66 -17.36
C LEU A 99 -2.60 -1.22 -18.16
N LYS A 100 -3.28 -2.26 -17.64
CA LYS A 100 -4.44 -2.88 -18.30
C LYS A 100 -5.57 -1.88 -18.53
N HIS A 101 -5.78 -0.96 -17.59
CA HIS A 101 -6.85 0.03 -17.67
C HIS A 101 -6.48 1.24 -18.53
N LYS A 102 -5.22 1.69 -18.48
CA LYS A 102 -4.80 2.99 -19.02
C LYS A 102 -4.00 2.91 -20.30
N ILE A 103 -3.28 1.80 -20.52
CA ILE A 103 -2.38 1.62 -21.66
C ILE A 103 -2.62 0.23 -22.28
N PRO A 104 -3.77 0.02 -22.96
CA PRO A 104 -4.16 -1.29 -23.47
C PRO A 104 -3.21 -1.86 -24.55
N LYS A 105 -2.31 -1.04 -25.11
CA LYS A 105 -1.34 -1.44 -26.14
C LYS A 105 -0.03 -2.03 -25.58
N ILE A 106 0.24 -1.86 -24.29
CA ILE A 106 1.42 -2.48 -23.68
C ILE A 106 1.12 -3.97 -23.50
N TYR A 107 1.75 -4.78 -24.34
CA TYR A 107 1.51 -6.22 -24.38
C TYR A 107 2.32 -6.98 -23.34
N ARG A 108 3.50 -6.47 -23.01
CA ARG A 108 4.44 -7.11 -22.09
C ARG A 108 4.70 -6.27 -20.85
N PHE A 109 4.71 -6.93 -19.71
CA PHE A 109 4.78 -6.28 -18.43
C PHE A 109 6.24 -5.92 -18.07
N ASP A 110 7.18 -6.80 -18.41
CA ASP A 110 8.62 -6.56 -18.28
C ASP A 110 9.05 -5.30 -19.04
N GLU A 111 8.61 -5.14 -20.27
CA GLU A 111 8.90 -3.99 -21.12
C GLU A 111 8.36 -2.70 -20.49
N ALA A 112 7.14 -2.75 -19.96
CA ALA A 112 6.53 -1.61 -19.27
C ALA A 112 7.33 -1.20 -18.03
N HIS A 113 7.77 -2.18 -17.25
CA HIS A 113 8.60 -1.97 -16.07
C HIS A 113 9.93 -1.32 -16.45
N ASP A 114 10.64 -1.88 -17.43
CA ASP A 114 11.92 -1.37 -17.90
C ASP A 114 11.81 0.06 -18.46
N GLN A 115 10.73 0.34 -19.20
CA GLN A 115 10.45 1.70 -19.68
C GLN A 115 10.24 2.67 -18.51
N LEU A 116 9.53 2.27 -17.45
CA LEU A 116 9.36 3.08 -16.25
C LEU A 116 10.67 3.31 -15.49
N ILE A 117 11.49 2.28 -15.29
CA ILE A 117 12.82 2.42 -14.67
C ILE A 117 13.68 3.42 -15.45
N ASN A 118 13.64 3.36 -16.79
CA ASN A 118 14.33 4.33 -17.64
C ASN A 118 13.80 5.76 -17.50
N VAL A 119 12.49 5.94 -17.35
CA VAL A 119 11.87 7.25 -17.05
C VAL A 119 12.39 7.80 -15.72
N TYR A 120 12.44 6.97 -14.69
CA TYR A 120 12.92 7.37 -13.37
C TYR A 120 14.40 7.74 -13.39
N LYS A 121 15.23 6.95 -14.09
CA LYS A 121 16.64 7.25 -14.30
C LYS A 121 16.85 8.60 -14.98
N LYS A 122 16.08 8.90 -16.04
CA LYS A 122 16.13 10.19 -16.76
C LYS A 122 15.72 11.38 -15.89
N SER A 123 14.82 11.16 -14.93
CA SER A 123 14.41 12.21 -13.99
C SER A 123 15.49 12.57 -12.95
N GLY A 124 16.61 11.86 -12.93
CA GLY A 124 17.66 12.01 -11.92
C GLY A 124 17.24 11.47 -10.55
N VAL A 125 16.19 10.65 -10.50
CA VAL A 125 15.80 9.89 -9.31
C VAL A 125 16.41 8.51 -9.44
N HIS A 126 17.40 8.23 -8.59
CA HIS A 126 18.01 6.91 -8.55
C HIS A 126 17.07 5.91 -7.86
N ILE A 127 16.40 5.12 -8.68
CA ILE A 127 15.60 3.95 -8.29
C ILE A 127 16.34 2.74 -8.85
N PRO A 128 17.09 1.98 -8.02
CA PRO A 128 17.69 0.74 -8.49
C PRO A 128 16.59 -0.26 -8.92
N ASP A 129 16.99 -1.39 -9.50
CA ASP A 129 16.09 -2.44 -10.00
C ASP A 129 15.37 -3.19 -8.84
N VAL A 130 14.65 -2.45 -7.99
CA VAL A 130 14.18 -2.84 -6.64
C VAL A 130 13.17 -3.98 -6.64
N CYS A 131 12.58 -4.32 -7.79
CA CYS A 131 11.65 -5.45 -7.94
C CYS A 131 11.84 -6.22 -9.25
N LYS A 132 12.96 -6.06 -9.97
CA LYS A 132 13.12 -6.61 -11.33
C LYS A 132 13.07 -8.14 -11.38
N GLU A 133 13.67 -8.79 -10.38
CA GLU A 133 13.63 -10.25 -10.23
C GLU A 133 12.19 -10.75 -10.10
N TYR A 134 11.34 -10.01 -9.38
CA TYR A 134 9.93 -10.34 -9.19
C TYR A 134 9.08 -10.11 -10.45
N VAL A 135 9.42 -9.08 -11.23
CA VAL A 135 8.75 -8.78 -12.51
C VAL A 135 8.89 -9.95 -13.47
N SER A 136 10.10 -10.51 -13.55
CA SER A 136 10.43 -11.64 -14.44
C SER A 136 9.64 -12.91 -14.07
N LEU A 137 9.52 -13.20 -12.76
CA LEU A 137 8.78 -14.36 -12.26
C LEU A 137 7.27 -14.30 -12.52
N MET A 138 6.73 -13.13 -12.83
CA MET A 138 5.29 -12.94 -13.04
C MET A 138 4.88 -12.88 -14.52
N GLU A 139 5.81 -13.01 -15.47
CA GLU A 139 5.51 -13.15 -16.90
C GLU A 139 5.17 -14.60 -17.29
N ASP A 140 5.81 -15.59 -16.64
CA ASP A 140 5.70 -17.01 -17.00
C ASP A 140 4.32 -17.63 -16.80
N ASN A 141 3.41 -16.95 -16.08
CA ASN A 141 2.06 -17.45 -15.82
C ASN A 141 1.03 -17.10 -16.91
N GLY A 142 1.49 -16.68 -18.09
CA GLY A 142 0.65 -16.44 -19.26
C GLY A 142 -0.34 -15.30 -19.02
N LEU A 143 0.05 -14.07 -19.33
CA LEU A 143 -0.92 -13.02 -19.61
C LEU A 143 -1.85 -13.54 -20.72
N ILE A 144 -3.08 -13.85 -20.34
CA ILE A 144 -4.15 -14.30 -21.23
C ILE A 144 -4.22 -13.32 -22.40
N LYS A 145 -4.05 -13.84 -23.63
CA LYS A 145 -4.20 -13.07 -24.87
C LYS A 145 -5.51 -12.29 -24.81
N PRO A 146 -5.53 -10.99 -25.14
CA PRO A 146 -6.71 -10.16 -25.06
C PRO A 146 -7.65 -10.43 -26.24
N ASP A 147 -8.12 -11.66 -26.39
CA ASP A 147 -9.24 -11.95 -27.28
C ASP A 147 -10.54 -11.66 -26.51
N LYS A 148 -10.99 -10.41 -26.65
CA LYS A 148 -12.40 -9.99 -26.49
C LYS A 148 -13.09 -10.46 -25.20
N ILE A 149 -12.51 -10.15 -24.04
CA ILE A 149 -13.16 -10.40 -22.75
C ILE A 149 -14.16 -9.28 -22.47
N THR A 150 -15.45 -9.61 -22.59
CA THR A 150 -16.52 -8.90 -21.87
C THR A 150 -16.12 -8.86 -20.40
N LEU A 151 -15.90 -7.66 -19.86
CA LEU A 151 -15.39 -7.45 -18.49
C LEU A 151 -16.41 -7.95 -17.46
N ASN A 152 -16.42 -9.25 -17.21
CA ASN A 152 -17.24 -9.89 -16.19
C ASN A 152 -16.42 -9.91 -14.90
N ASN A 153 -16.99 -9.41 -13.79
CA ASN A 153 -16.34 -9.27 -12.49
C ASN A 153 -15.67 -10.58 -11.99
N ASN A 154 -16.14 -11.72 -12.49
CA ASN A 154 -15.61 -13.05 -12.19
C ASN A 154 -14.13 -13.21 -12.59
N THR A 155 -13.66 -12.56 -13.66
CA THR A 155 -12.28 -12.72 -14.16
C THR A 155 -11.24 -12.08 -13.23
N ILE A 156 -11.58 -10.92 -12.63
CA ILE A 156 -10.72 -10.24 -11.67
C ILE A 156 -10.63 -11.06 -10.39
N GLN A 157 -11.74 -11.66 -9.97
CA GLN A 157 -11.79 -12.53 -8.80
C GLN A 157 -10.98 -13.81 -9.01
N GLU A 158 -11.02 -14.42 -10.20
CA GLU A 158 -10.22 -15.59 -10.55
C GLU A 158 -8.71 -15.28 -10.58
N GLU A 159 -8.29 -14.13 -11.13
CA GLU A 159 -6.90 -13.68 -11.08
C GLU A 159 -6.44 -13.44 -9.63
N LEU A 160 -7.30 -12.85 -8.78
CA LEU A 160 -7.04 -12.65 -7.36
C LEU A 160 -6.96 -13.96 -6.58
N ASP A 161 -7.84 -14.91 -6.87
CA ASP A 161 -7.86 -16.22 -6.24
C ASP A 161 -6.66 -17.07 -6.69
N LYS A 162 -6.24 -16.94 -7.96
CA LYS A 162 -5.00 -17.55 -8.46
C LYS A 162 -3.79 -16.95 -7.76
N PHE A 163 -3.68 -15.62 -7.72
CA PHE A 163 -2.63 -14.93 -6.99
C PHE A 163 -2.61 -15.33 -5.51
N ARG A 164 -3.79 -15.46 -4.88
CA ARG A 164 -3.95 -15.94 -3.50
C ARG A 164 -3.38 -17.36 -3.33
N ARG A 165 -3.69 -18.28 -4.24
CA ARG A 165 -3.14 -19.64 -4.22
C ARG A 165 -1.62 -19.61 -4.38
N ASP A 166 -1.12 -18.95 -5.42
CA ASP A 166 0.30 -18.84 -5.72
C ASP A 166 1.09 -18.18 -4.55
N PHE A 167 0.47 -17.22 -3.86
CA PHE A 167 1.05 -16.55 -2.70
C PHE A 167 1.06 -17.42 -1.44
N HIS A 168 0.01 -18.22 -1.19
CA HIS A 168 -0.08 -19.11 -0.02
C HIS A 168 0.68 -20.43 -0.21
N GLU A 169 0.83 -20.91 -1.44
CA GLU A 169 1.57 -22.12 -1.79
C GLU A 169 3.09 -21.88 -1.80
N TYR A 170 3.51 -20.60 -1.86
CA TYR A 170 4.90 -20.24 -1.61
C TYR A 170 5.28 -20.59 -0.17
N PRO A 171 6.27 -21.47 0.08
CA PRO A 171 6.55 -21.94 1.43
C PRO A 171 6.95 -20.76 2.30
N LEU A 172 6.10 -20.43 3.27
CA LEU A 172 6.49 -19.75 4.50
C LEU A 172 7.34 -20.74 5.32
N GLY A 173 8.50 -21.09 4.77
CA GLY A 173 9.55 -21.75 5.52
C GLY A 173 10.00 -20.78 6.60
N ASN A 174 9.65 -21.11 7.84
CA ASN A 174 9.82 -20.34 9.07
C ASN A 174 8.60 -19.48 9.43
N THR A 175 7.85 -20.00 10.40
CA THR A 175 7.03 -19.24 11.34
C THR A 175 7.89 -18.15 11.97
N TYR A 176 7.93 -16.96 11.37
CA TYR A 176 8.53 -15.79 12.00
C TYR A 176 7.59 -15.37 13.14
N LYS A 177 8.07 -15.52 14.38
CA LYS A 177 7.58 -14.73 15.51
C LYS A 177 7.66 -13.27 15.08
N TYR A 178 6.50 -12.68 14.84
CA TYR A 178 6.35 -11.26 14.61
C TYR A 178 6.82 -10.57 15.88
N GLU A 179 8.07 -10.09 15.92
CA GLU A 179 8.57 -9.34 17.06
C GLU A 179 7.80 -8.02 17.13
N ASP A 180 6.92 -8.01 18.12
CA ASP A 180 6.14 -6.93 18.73
C ASP A 180 6.97 -5.66 19.07
N GLU A 181 8.27 -5.65 18.79
CA GLU A 181 9.20 -4.55 19.07
C GLU A 181 9.06 -3.35 18.13
N LEU A 182 8.67 -3.56 16.86
CA LEU A 182 8.49 -2.43 15.93
C LEU A 182 7.24 -1.59 16.26
N LEU A 183 6.17 -2.23 16.76
CA LEU A 183 4.99 -1.55 17.30
C LEU A 183 5.32 -0.81 18.62
N LYS A 184 6.19 -1.40 19.46
CA LYS A 184 6.71 -0.76 20.69
C LYS A 184 7.70 0.39 20.45
N SER A 185 8.23 0.56 19.24
CA SER A 185 9.12 1.68 18.91
C SER A 185 8.38 2.97 18.55
N SER A 186 7.15 2.86 18.03
CA SER A 186 6.32 4.02 17.64
C SER A 186 5.33 4.45 18.74
N LEU A 187 5.01 3.55 19.68
CA LEU A 187 4.35 3.88 20.94
C LEU A 187 5.43 3.91 22.01
N GLY A 188 5.86 5.09 22.45
CA GLY A 188 6.93 5.26 23.44
C GLY A 188 6.78 4.28 24.61
N LYS A 189 7.91 3.67 25.02
CA LYS A 189 7.99 2.62 26.05
C LYS A 189 7.01 2.88 27.20
N VAL A 190 5.90 2.15 27.20
CA VAL A 190 5.10 1.97 28.41
C VAL A 190 5.86 0.95 29.24
N ASP A 191 6.32 1.34 30.41
CA ASP A 191 7.03 0.47 31.35
C ASP A 191 6.09 -0.67 31.77
N ILE A 192 6.43 -1.90 31.39
CA ILE A 192 5.59 -3.11 31.59
C ILE A 192 5.72 -3.62 33.04
N SER A 193 6.55 -2.99 33.87
CA SER A 193 6.76 -3.38 35.27
C SER A 193 5.52 -3.24 36.20
N ALA A 194 4.36 -2.80 35.69
CA ALA A 194 3.12 -2.69 36.46
C ALA A 194 2.00 -3.66 36.01
N THR A 195 2.34 -4.87 35.56
CA THR A 195 1.34 -5.92 35.26
C THR A 195 1.37 -7.06 36.29
N THR A 196 1.07 -6.72 37.54
CA THR A 196 0.57 -7.70 38.53
C THR A 196 -0.77 -7.19 39.02
N ALA A 197 -1.83 -7.98 38.80
CA ALA A 197 -3.22 -7.61 39.10
C ALA A 197 -3.52 -7.38 40.60
N GLU A 198 -2.53 -7.60 41.48
CA GLU A 198 -2.64 -7.40 42.93
C GLU A 198 -2.28 -5.96 43.37
N ALA A 199 -1.73 -5.11 42.49
CA ALA A 199 -1.43 -3.71 42.81
C ALA A 199 -2.63 -2.74 42.60
N LEU A 200 -3.76 -3.21 42.06
CA LEU A 200 -4.95 -2.37 41.80
C LEU A 200 -5.94 -2.32 42.98
N SER A 201 -5.65 -2.98 44.10
CA SER A 201 -6.50 -2.97 45.30
C SER A 201 -5.78 -2.40 46.54
N GLY A 202 -4.77 -1.55 46.33
CA GLY A 202 -3.99 -0.91 47.39
C GLY A 202 -4.31 0.57 47.57
N ASP A 203 -5.17 0.84 48.55
CA ASP A 203 -5.26 2.01 49.44
C ASP A 203 -5.19 3.46 48.91
N SER A 204 -6.21 4.20 49.32
CA SER A 204 -6.64 5.52 48.86
C SER A 204 -6.04 6.64 49.72
N THR A 205 -4.74 6.92 49.62
CA THR A 205 -4.18 8.10 50.33
C THR A 205 -3.15 8.95 49.61
N ASN A 206 -2.68 8.61 48.40
CA ASN A 206 -1.69 9.45 47.72
C ASN A 206 -2.28 10.17 46.50
N SER A 207 -2.40 11.50 46.62
CA SER A 207 -2.82 12.40 45.55
C SER A 207 -1.79 12.38 44.41
N VAL A 208 -2.07 11.62 43.36
CA VAL A 208 -1.32 11.68 42.11
C VAL A 208 -1.57 13.04 41.46
N THR A 209 -0.57 13.90 41.46
CA THR A 209 -0.50 15.12 40.65
C THR A 209 -0.43 14.72 39.17
N ARG A 210 -1.61 14.45 38.58
CA ARG A 210 -1.76 14.32 37.12
C ARG A 210 -1.34 15.65 36.49
N THR A 211 -0.21 15.64 35.80
CA THR A 211 0.24 16.76 34.98
C THR A 211 -0.85 17.12 33.96
N SER A 212 -1.36 18.34 34.10
CA SER A 212 -2.46 19.04 33.43
C SER A 212 -2.54 18.90 31.88
N THR A 213 -1.47 18.45 31.23
CA THR A 213 -1.35 18.41 29.77
C THR A 213 -2.33 17.45 29.08
N GLY A 214 -2.71 16.34 29.74
CA GLY A 214 -3.62 15.36 29.16
C GLY A 214 -5.07 15.85 29.07
N VAL A 215 -5.54 16.57 30.08
CA VAL A 215 -6.94 17.05 30.15
C VAL A 215 -7.21 18.14 29.12
N LEU A 216 -6.22 19.02 28.89
CA LEU A 216 -6.28 20.05 27.86
C LEU A 216 -6.44 19.49 26.45
N PHE A 217 -5.77 18.37 26.14
CA PHE A 217 -5.86 17.76 24.81
C PHE A 217 -7.26 17.19 24.53
N PHE A 218 -7.89 16.54 25.51
CA PHE A 218 -9.26 16.02 25.37
C PHE A 218 -10.30 17.16 25.24
N ALA A 219 -10.13 18.26 25.98
CA ALA A 219 -11.03 19.41 25.88
C ALA A 219 -10.99 20.04 24.47
N ILE A 220 -9.81 20.17 23.87
CA ILE A 220 -9.65 20.72 22.51
C ILE A 220 -10.35 19.84 21.46
N LEU A 221 -10.22 18.50 21.56
CA LEU A 221 -10.87 17.57 20.63
C LEU A 221 -12.40 17.64 20.71
N ILE A 222 -12.95 17.77 21.91
CA ILE A 222 -14.40 17.91 22.11
C ILE A 222 -14.93 19.20 21.47
N ILE A 223 -14.22 20.32 21.62
CA ILE A 223 -14.60 21.61 21.03
C ILE A 223 -14.60 21.51 19.49
N ILE A 224 -13.56 20.92 18.89
CA ILE A 224 -13.48 20.73 17.43
C ILE A 224 -14.66 19.88 16.93
N PHE A 225 -15.00 18.80 17.65
CA PHE A 225 -16.10 17.91 17.27
C PHE A 225 -17.47 18.60 17.33
N ILE A 226 -17.70 19.44 18.35
CA ILE A 226 -18.93 20.24 18.48
C ILE A 226 -19.04 21.25 17.34
N VAL A 227 -17.97 22.01 17.06
CA VAL A 227 -17.96 23.01 15.98
C VAL A 227 -18.20 22.37 14.62
N TYR A 228 -17.58 21.21 14.36
CA TYR A 228 -17.76 20.47 13.11
C TYR A 228 -19.21 20.00 12.93
N ASN A 229 -19.82 19.42 13.97
CA ASN A 229 -21.21 18.96 13.92
C ASN A 229 -22.22 20.10 13.80
N VAL A 230 -21.99 21.23 14.48
CA VAL A 230 -22.87 22.41 14.36
C VAL A 230 -22.81 22.96 12.94
N LYS A 231 -21.61 23.12 12.36
CA LYS A 231 -21.44 23.66 11.01
C LYS A 231 -22.10 22.78 9.93
N ASN A 232 -22.04 21.46 10.09
CA ASN A 232 -22.69 20.53 9.16
C ASN A 232 -24.21 20.45 9.30
N LYS A 233 -24.79 20.99 10.37
CA LYS A 233 -26.25 20.98 10.57
C LYS A 233 -26.95 22.22 9.98
N PHE A 234 -26.19 23.24 9.61
CA PHE A 234 -26.69 24.52 9.09
C PHE A 234 -26.27 24.82 7.64
N ASN A 235 -25.64 23.85 6.96
CA ASN A 235 -25.42 23.83 5.51
C ASN A 235 -26.27 22.72 4.88
#